data_AF-A0A7S9GJ12-F1
#
_entry.id   AF-A0A7S9GJ12-F1
#
_cell.length_a   1.000
_cell.length_b   1.000
_cell.length_c   1.000
_cell.angle_alpha   90.00
_cell.angle_beta   90.00
_cell.angle_gamma   90.00
#
_symmetry.space_group_name_H-M   'P 1'
#
loop_
_entity.id
_entity.type
_entity.pdbx_description
1 polymer ?
#
loop_
_entity_poly.entity_id
_entity_poly.type
_entity_poly.pdbx_seq_one_letter_code
_entity_poly.pdbx_strand_id
1 'polypeptide(L)' 'MQAFYHLTSGSVRFWVLVDQALVGASIRKETLHYRYNPYSLDDDPLSTYLAHAAEIDEIVRRRVAGGSREPVIVRDHDMR' A
#
# COMPACT_ATOMS: atom_id res chain seq x y z
N MET A 1 10.78 9.93 -0.49
CA MET A 1 9.52 10.68 -0.70
C MET A 1 8.51 10.21 0.32
N GLN A 2 7.63 11.09 0.82
CA GLN A 2 6.62 10.71 1.82
C GLN A 2 5.38 10.11 1.13
N ALA A 3 4.76 9.12 1.76
CA ALA A 3 3.48 8.58 1.32
C ALA A 3 2.37 9.63 1.44
N PHE A 4 1.39 9.60 0.53
CA PHE A 4 0.23 10.50 0.58
C PHE A 4 -1.03 9.82 0.08
N TYR A 5 -2.18 10.29 0.57
CA TYR A 5 -3.48 9.85 0.09
C TYR A 5 -3.87 10.64 -1.17
N HIS A 6 -4.06 9.92 -2.27
CA HIS A 6 -4.50 10.49 -3.53
C HIS A 6 -6.02 10.37 -3.65
N LEU A 7 -6.72 11.46 -3.34
CA LEU A 7 -8.19 11.54 -3.26
C LEU A 7 -8.88 11.00 -4.53
N THR A 8 -8.42 11.39 -5.71
CA THR A 8 -9.07 11.02 -6.98
C THR A 8 -9.04 9.51 -7.24
N SER A 9 -7.98 8.81 -6.81
CA SER A 9 -7.90 7.34 -6.99
C SER A 9 -8.30 6.56 -5.74
N GLY A 10 -8.65 7.23 -4.65
CA GLY A 10 -8.97 6.59 -3.38
C GLY A 10 -7.86 5.70 -2.84
N SER A 11 -6.58 6.04 -3.10
CA SER A 11 -5.44 5.18 -2.73
C SER A 11 -4.32 5.94 -2.07
N VAL A 12 -3.61 5.27 -1.16
CA VAL A 12 -2.33 5.75 -0.64
C VAL A 12 -1.25 5.40 -1.66
N ARG A 13 -0.46 6.40 -2.06
CA ARG A 13 0.70 6.25 -2.93
C ARG A 13 1.96 6.38 -2.10
N PHE A 14 2.91 5.49 -2.35
CA PHE A 14 4.14 5.39 -1.57
C PHE A 14 5.27 4.78 -2.41
N TRP A 15 6.48 4.75 -1.85
CA TRP A 15 7.67 4.21 -2.50
C TRP A 15 8.37 3.24 -1.57
N VAL A 16 8.77 2.10 -2.12
CA VAL A 16 9.51 1.06 -1.40
C VAL A 16 10.87 0.92 -2.02
N LEU A 17 11.92 0.88 -1.20
CA LEU A 17 13.26 0.58 -1.67
C LEU A 17 13.38 -0.94 -1.93
N VAL A 18 13.63 -1.31 -3.18
CA VAL A 18 13.84 -2.69 -3.64
C VAL A 18 15.11 -2.72 -4.49
N ASP A 19 16.11 -3.54 -4.12
CA ASP A 19 17.37 -3.68 -4.84
C ASP A 19 18.01 -2.34 -5.27
N GLN A 20 18.01 -1.36 -4.35
CA GLN A 20 18.54 0.01 -4.53
C GLN A 20 17.72 0.94 -5.45
N ALA A 21 16.59 0.48 -5.99
CA ALA A 21 15.64 1.30 -6.73
C ALA A 21 14.40 1.65 -5.88
N LEU A 22 13.90 2.87 -6.02
CA LEU A 22 12.62 3.26 -5.44
C LEU A 22 11.49 2.83 -6.37
N VAL A 23 10.73 1.85 -5.93
CA VAL A 23 9.58 1.31 -6.65
C VAL A 23 8.32 2.05 -6.21
N GLY A 24 7.61 2.64 -7.16
CA GLY A 24 6.32 3.27 -6.91
C GLY A 24 5.24 2.23 -6.65
N ALA A 25 4.49 2.40 -5.55
CA ALA A 25 3.42 1.50 -5.17
C ALA A 25 2.15 2.26 -4.75
N SER A 26 1.02 1.56 -4.78
CA SER A 26 -0.24 2.08 -4.27
C SER A 26 -1.12 1.00 -3.66
N ILE A 27 -1.88 1.39 -2.64
CA ILE A 27 -2.87 0.54 -1.99
C ILE A 27 -4.19 1.31 -1.83
N ARG A 28 -5.32 0.67 -2.12
CA ARG A 28 -6.63 1.29 -2.03
C ARG A 28 -7.06 1.49 -0.58
N LYS A 29 -7.84 2.53 -0.33
CA LYS A 29 -8.50 2.78 0.97
C LYS A 29 -9.31 1.56 1.41
N GLU A 30 -10.07 0.94 0.51
CA GLU A 30 -10.92 -0.21 0.84
C GLU A 30 -10.10 -1.41 1.33
N THR A 31 -8.93 -1.65 0.72
CA THR A 31 -8.02 -2.72 1.14
C THR A 31 -7.48 -2.46 2.54
N LEU A 32 -7.10 -1.22 2.85
CA LEU A 32 -6.66 -0.84 4.19
C LEU A 32 -7.80 -0.96 5.22
N HIS A 33 -8.99 -0.46 4.86
CA HIS A 33 -10.18 -0.50 5.71
C HIS A 33 -10.54 -1.93 6.09
N TYR A 34 -10.80 -2.80 5.10
CA TYR A 34 -11.24 -4.17 5.39
C TYR A 34 -10.18 -5.02 6.08
N ARG A 35 -8.89 -4.73 5.87
CA ARG A 35 -7.79 -5.49 6.47
C ARG A 35 -7.49 -5.10 7.91
N TYR A 36 -7.55 -3.80 8.23
CA TYR A 36 -7.06 -3.27 9.49
C TYR A 36 -8.15 -2.65 10.36
N ASN A 37 -9.19 -2.08 9.76
CA ASN A 37 -10.25 -1.34 10.48
C ASN A 37 -11.67 -1.67 9.97
N PRO A 38 -12.07 -2.95 9.84
CA PRO A 38 -13.31 -3.34 9.13
C PRO A 38 -14.61 -2.86 9.79
N TYR A 39 -14.54 -2.42 11.05
CA TYR A 39 -15.69 -1.91 11.81
C TYR A 39 -15.62 -0.41 12.07
N SER A 40 -14.58 0.28 11.58
CA SER A 40 -14.47 1.73 11.73
C SER A 40 -15.45 2.44 10.81
N LEU A 41 -16.09 3.50 11.30
CA LEU A 41 -16.90 4.40 10.48
C LEU A 41 -16.10 5.59 9.97
N ASP A 42 -14.97 5.89 10.62
CA ASP A 42 -14.05 6.95 10.25
C ASP A 42 -12.74 6.33 9.76
N ASP A 43 -12.57 6.34 8.44
CA ASP A 43 -11.33 5.88 7.82
C ASP A 43 -10.32 7.03 7.68
N ASP A 44 -9.14 6.79 8.21
CA ASP A 44 -7.92 7.52 7.83
C ASP A 44 -6.97 6.57 7.11
N PRO A 45 -7.02 6.51 5.76
CA PRO A 45 -6.21 5.57 4.99
C PRO A 45 -4.72 5.87 5.10
N LEU A 46 -4.31 7.14 5.20
CA LEU A 46 -2.90 7.48 5.28
C LEU A 46 -2.34 7.08 6.64
N SER A 47 -3.04 7.39 7.73
CA SER A 47 -2.62 6.98 9.08
C SER A 47 -2.62 5.45 9.22
N THR A 48 -3.63 4.77 8.67
CA THR A 48 -3.67 3.30 8.64
C THR A 48 -2.49 2.73 7.86
N TYR A 49 -2.18 3.27 6.68
CA TYR A 49 -1.00 2.85 5.93
C TYR A 49 0.29 3.07 6.73
N LEU A 50 0.47 4.24 7.35
CA LEU A 50 1.68 4.56 8.10
C LEU A 50 1.89 3.60 9.29
N ALA A 51 0.81 3.19 9.96
CA ALA A 51 0.86 2.22 11.05
C ALA A 51 1.27 0.80 10.59
N HIS A 52 1.07 0.48 9.31
CA HIS A 52 1.31 -0.86 8.74
C HIS A 52 2.30 -0.85 7.57
N ALA A 53 3.06 0.23 7.40
CA ALA A 53 3.90 0.45 6.21
C ALA A 53 4.95 -0.67 6.02
N ALA A 54 5.53 -1.17 7.11
CA ALA A 54 6.52 -2.25 7.05
C ALA A 54 5.95 -3.56 6.45
N GLU A 55 4.75 -3.98 6.88
CA GLU A 55 4.07 -5.17 6.36
C GLU A 55 3.75 -4.99 4.86
N ILE A 56 3.24 -3.82 4.48
CA ILE A 56 2.87 -3.49 3.11
C ILE A 56 4.10 -3.39 2.20
N ASP A 57 5.22 -2.86 2.69
CA ASP A 57 6.49 -2.80 1.97
C ASP A 57 7.02 -4.21 1.65
N GLU A 58 6.87 -5.16 2.58
CA GLU A 58 7.25 -6.55 2.38
C GLU A 58 6.41 -7.22 1.29
N ILE A 59 5.11 -6.91 1.24
CA ILE A 59 4.22 -7.33 0.16
C ILE A 59 4.71 -6.78 -1.18
N VAL A 60 5.07 -5.49 -1.24
CA VAL A 60 5.61 -4.89 -2.47
C VAL A 60 6.89 -5.59 -2.91
N ARG A 61 7.83 -5.85 -2.00
CA ARG A 61 9.07 -6.60 -2.30
C ARG A 61 8.77 -7.98 -2.89
N ARG A 62 7.85 -8.74 -2.28
CA ARG A 62 7.43 -10.05 -2.80
C ARG A 62 6.84 -9.95 -4.21
N ARG A 63 6.00 -8.93 -4.46
CA ARG A 63 5.40 -8.69 -5.78
C ARG A 63 6.43 -8.31 -6.84
N VAL A 64 7.44 -7.51 -6.49
CA VAL A 64 8.54 -7.14 -7.40
C VAL A 64 9.40 -8.36 -7.72
N ALA A 65 9.79 -9.15 -6.73
CA ALA A 65 10.51 -10.41 -6.94
C ALA A 65 9.73 -11.40 -7.83
N GLY A 66 8.40 -11.37 -7.76
CA GLY A 66 7.50 -12.13 -8.64
C GLY A 66 7.27 -11.52 -10.03
N GLY A 67 7.94 -10.42 -10.40
CA GLY A 67 7.88 -9.81 -11.74
C GLY A 67 6.79 -8.75 -11.94
N SER A 68 6.21 -8.20 -10.87
CA SER A 68 5.26 -7.08 -10.99
C SER A 68 5.92 -5.84 -11.60
N ARG A 69 5.20 -5.14 -12.48
CA ARG A 69 5.64 -3.88 -13.09
C ARG A 69 5.14 -2.67 -12.29
N GLU A 70 5.84 -1.56 -12.41
CA GLU A 70 5.47 -0.31 -11.77
C GLU A 70 4.31 0.42 -12.50
N PRO A 71 3.40 1.08 -11.75
CA PRO A 71 3.31 1.08 -10.30
C PRO A 71 2.77 -0.25 -9.73
N VAL A 72 3.35 -0.72 -8.63
CA VAL A 72 2.89 -1.95 -7.94
C VAL A 72 1.60 -1.66 -7.20
N ILE A 73 0.50 -2.27 -7.64
CA ILE A 73 -0.80 -2.14 -6.98
C ILE A 73 -0.94 -3.28 -5.98
N VAL A 74 -0.90 -2.96 -4.69
CA VAL A 74 -1.20 -3.89 -3.59
C VAL A 74 -2.70 -4.10 -3.53
N ARG A 75 -3.13 -5.36 -3.58
CA ARG A 75 -4.53 -5.79 -3.64
C ARG A 75 -4.85 -6.66 -2.43
N ASP A 76 -6.14 -6.84 -2.17
CA ASP A 76 -6.62 -7.63 -1.03
C ASP A 76 -6.07 -9.07 -0.99
N HIS A 77 -5.82 -9.66 -2.16
CA HIS A 77 -5.24 -11.01 -2.25
C HIS A 77 -3.77 -11.07 -1.83
N ASP A 78 -3.05 -9.96 -1.89
CA ASP A 78 -1.64 -9.88 -1.47
C ASP A 78 -1.49 -9.75 0.05
N MET A 79 -2.58 -9.36 0.74
CA MET A 79 -2.65 -9.17 2.20
C MET A 79 -2.94 -10.48 2.96
N ARG A 80 -2.87 -11.63 2.27
CA ARG A 80 -3.12 -12.98 2.81
C ARG A 80 -1.82 -13.71 3.14
#